data_AF-A0A9D1GTL5-F1
#
_entry.id   AF-A0A9D1GTL5-F1
#
_cell.length_a   1.000
_cell.length_b   1.000
_cell.length_c   1.000
_cell.angle_alpha   90.00
_cell.angle_beta   90.00
_cell.angle_gamma   90.00
#
_symmetry.space_group_name_H-M   'P 1'
#
loop_
_entity.id
_entity.type
_entity.pdbx_description
1 polymer ?
#
loop_
_entity_poly.entity_id
_entity_poly.type
_entity_poly.pdbx_seq_one_letter_code
_entity_poly.pdbx_strand_id
1 'polypeptide(L)'
;MIGKKQEAQPQPEQQYTKEEYAAMKQAEREDAWAKVDAQAQEVFKDGESMKGFLSFMAQCTPQSTRNLLILYEQNKEITHPRTFDKWKEAGRSIRSGEKGYTFLADQEYAKEDGSIGNGYRPQRFLASARSRKSGCSP
;
A
#
# COMPACT_ATOMS: atom_id res chain seq x y z
N MET A 1 10.61 -26.63 -8.23
CA MET A 1 9.26 -27.03 -7.75
C MET A 1 8.44 -25.78 -7.50
N ILE A 2 7.17 -25.84 -7.88
CA ILE A 2 6.22 -24.76 -8.15
C ILE A 2 5.99 -23.84 -6.94
N GLY A 3 5.98 -22.53 -7.21
CA GLY A 3 5.81 -21.47 -6.22
C GLY A 3 4.44 -21.53 -5.55
N LYS A 4 4.45 -21.62 -4.22
CA LYS A 4 3.26 -21.45 -3.39
C LYS A 4 2.84 -19.98 -3.41
N LYS A 5 1.80 -19.65 -4.19
CA LYS A 5 0.92 -18.50 -3.95
C LYS A 5 0.34 -18.66 -2.54
N GLN A 6 0.78 -17.87 -1.57
CA GLN A 6 0.17 -17.83 -0.24
C GLN A 6 -0.88 -16.73 -0.19
N GLU A 7 -2.11 -17.17 -0.45
CA GLU A 7 -3.32 -16.95 0.34
C GLU A 7 -3.37 -15.71 1.23
N ALA A 8 -4.23 -14.77 0.83
CA ALA A 8 -4.74 -13.72 1.69
C ALA A 8 -5.39 -14.34 2.94
N GLN A 9 -5.01 -13.85 4.12
CA GLN A 9 -5.63 -14.25 5.38
C GLN A 9 -7.15 -14.03 5.34
N PRO A 10 -7.97 -14.99 5.83
CA PRO A 10 -9.41 -14.87 5.82
C PRO A 10 -9.83 -13.79 6.82
N GLN A 11 -10.34 -12.68 6.31
CA GLN A 11 -11.15 -11.76 7.11
C GLN A 11 -12.51 -12.42 7.37
N PRO A 12 -13.14 -12.19 8.55
CA PRO A 12 -14.38 -12.86 8.92
C PRO A 12 -15.41 -12.72 7.80
N GLU A 13 -15.99 -13.85 7.39
CA GLU A 13 -16.97 -13.97 6.32
C GLU A 13 -18.27 -13.24 6.70
N GLN A 14 -18.25 -11.91 6.63
CA GLN A 14 -19.45 -11.15 6.37
C GLN A 14 -19.91 -11.59 4.98
N GLN A 15 -21.02 -12.34 4.93
CA GLN A 15 -21.64 -12.83 3.71
C GLN A 15 -22.21 -11.64 2.93
N TYR A 16 -21.32 -10.82 2.36
CA TYR A 16 -21.67 -9.82 1.38
C TYR A 16 -22.07 -10.55 0.10
N THR A 17 -23.20 -10.16 -0.47
CA THR A 17 -23.56 -10.60 -1.82
C THR A 17 -22.46 -10.18 -2.80
N LYS A 18 -22.34 -10.89 -3.92
CA LYS A 18 -21.31 -10.59 -4.95
C LYS A 18 -21.33 -9.11 -5.37
N GLU A 19 -22.52 -8.50 -5.38
CA GLU A 19 -22.74 -7.09 -5.71
C GLU A 19 -22.28 -6.15 -4.60
N GLU A 20 -22.58 -6.45 -3.33
CA GLU A 20 -22.12 -5.64 -2.20
C GLU A 20 -20.59 -5.67 -2.06
N TYR A 21 -19.96 -6.82 -2.30
CA TYR A 21 -18.50 -6.92 -2.29
C TYR A 21 -17.87 -6.12 -3.45
N ALA A 22 -18.47 -6.15 -4.64
CA ALA A 22 -18.02 -5.36 -5.77
C ALA A 22 -18.15 -3.85 -5.49
N ALA A 23 -19.28 -3.42 -4.93
CA ALA A 23 -19.52 -2.02 -4.55
C ALA A 23 -18.53 -1.56 -3.46
N MET A 24 -18.28 -2.38 -2.44
CA MET A 24 -17.30 -2.07 -1.39
C MET A 24 -15.89 -1.91 -1.96
N LYS A 25 -15.45 -2.82 -2.84
CA LYS A 25 -14.13 -2.74 -3.47
C LYS A 25 -13.99 -1.55 -4.41
N GLN A 26 -15.06 -1.16 -5.07
CA GLN A 26 -15.10 0.05 -5.88
C GLN A 26 -14.99 1.30 -4.98
N ALA A 27 -15.77 1.37 -3.90
CA ALA A 27 -15.72 2.49 -2.96
C ALA A 27 -14.33 2.64 -2.32
N GLU A 28 -13.68 1.55 -1.90
CA GLU A 28 -12.30 1.59 -1.39
C GLU A 28 -11.31 2.17 -2.42
N ARG A 29 -11.51 1.85 -3.71
CA ARG A 29 -10.67 2.37 -4.79
C ARG A 29 -10.92 3.86 -5.01
N GLU A 30 -12.18 4.27 -5.08
CA GLU A 30 -12.58 5.67 -5.27
C GLU A 30 -12.09 6.55 -4.12
N ASP A 31 -12.21 6.09 -2.87
CA ASP A 31 -11.65 6.77 -1.70
C ASP A 31 -10.12 6.96 -1.80
N ALA A 32 -9.40 5.91 -2.21
CA ALA A 32 -7.95 6.00 -2.39
C ALA A 32 -7.56 7.01 -3.49
N TRP A 33 -8.32 7.09 -4.59
CA TRP A 33 -8.09 8.08 -5.64
C TRP A 33 -8.44 9.49 -5.20
N ALA A 34 -9.56 9.67 -4.52
CA ALA A 34 -9.94 10.98 -3.98
C ALA A 34 -8.87 11.55 -3.05
N LYS A 35 -8.24 10.71 -2.22
CA LYS A 35 -7.09 11.10 -1.37
C LYS A 35 -5.87 11.51 -2.17
N VAL A 36 -5.56 10.79 -3.25
CA VAL A 36 -4.45 11.15 -4.15
C VAL A 36 -4.71 12.52 -4.77
N ASP A 37 -5.90 12.74 -5.32
CA ASP A 37 -6.25 13.96 -6.03
C ASP A 37 -6.26 15.17 -5.08
N ALA A 38 -6.90 15.02 -3.91
CA ALA A 38 -6.89 16.05 -2.87
C ALA A 38 -5.45 16.38 -2.43
N GLN A 39 -4.62 15.36 -2.22
CA GLN A 39 -3.24 15.60 -1.78
C GLN A 39 -2.38 16.21 -2.88
N ALA A 40 -2.62 15.88 -4.14
CA ALA A 40 -1.97 16.57 -5.25
C ALA A 40 -2.29 18.07 -5.21
N GLN A 41 -3.57 18.44 -5.06
CA GLN A 41 -3.96 19.84 -4.97
C GLN A 41 -3.27 20.57 -3.82
N GLU A 42 -3.17 19.95 -2.63
CA GLU A 42 -2.46 20.55 -1.49
C GLU A 42 -0.95 20.68 -1.72
N VAL A 43 -0.30 19.65 -2.28
CA VAL A 43 1.14 19.67 -2.55
C VAL A 43 1.51 20.72 -3.61
N PHE A 44 0.68 20.89 -4.63
CA PHE A 44 0.93 21.84 -5.73
C PHE A 44 0.39 23.25 -5.45
N LYS A 45 -0.21 23.50 -4.28
CA LYS A 45 -0.81 24.78 -3.91
C LYS A 45 0.20 25.93 -3.82
N ASP A 46 1.35 25.67 -3.18
CA ASP A 46 2.38 26.67 -2.93
C ASP A 46 3.78 26.04 -2.81
N GLY A 47 4.81 26.89 -2.83
CA GLY A 47 6.21 26.45 -2.82
C GLY A 47 6.65 25.78 -1.51
N GLU A 48 6.04 26.11 -0.38
CA GLU A 48 6.36 25.50 0.92
C GLU A 48 5.81 24.07 0.99
N SER A 49 4.55 23.89 0.59
CA SER A 49 3.88 22.60 0.48
C SER A 49 4.63 21.66 -0.47
N MET A 50 5.03 22.18 -1.64
CA MET A 50 5.86 21.46 -2.62
C MET A 50 7.20 21.04 -2.04
N LYS A 51 7.90 21.96 -1.36
CA LYS A 51 9.19 21.67 -0.72
C LYS A 51 9.07 20.57 0.33
N GLY A 52 8.00 20.58 1.13
CA GLY A 52 7.70 19.53 2.10
C GLY A 52 7.55 18.16 1.42
N PHE A 53 6.79 18.10 0.33
CA PHE A 53 6.62 16.86 -0.43
C PHE A 53 7.92 16.37 -1.08
N LEU A 54 8.70 17.27 -1.69
CA LEU A 54 10.01 16.93 -2.28
C LEU A 54 10.97 16.38 -1.22
N SER A 55 10.96 16.96 -0.02
CA SER A 55 11.78 16.48 1.11
C SER A 55 11.36 15.07 1.54
N PHE A 56 10.06 14.80 1.60
CA PHE A 56 9.53 13.46 1.85
C PHE A 56 9.95 12.47 0.75
N MET A 57 9.79 12.84 -0.52
CA MET A 57 10.19 11.98 -1.65
C MET A 57 11.68 11.63 -1.63
N ALA A 58 12.53 12.55 -1.18
CA ALA A 58 13.97 12.31 -1.06
C ALA A 58 14.34 11.35 0.07
N GLN A 59 13.53 11.29 1.13
CA GLN A 59 13.75 10.41 2.30
C GLN A 59 13.05 9.06 2.17
N CYS A 60 11.97 8.99 1.40
CA CYS A 60 11.20 7.78 1.19
C CYS A 60 11.84 6.89 0.10
N THR A 61 11.72 5.58 0.26
CA THR A 61 12.12 4.62 -0.78
C THR A 61 11.35 4.94 -2.07
N PRO A 62 11.99 4.96 -3.25
CA PRO A 62 11.33 5.33 -4.51
C PRO A 62 10.05 4.52 -4.75
N GLN A 63 8.92 5.21 -4.90
CA GLN A 63 7.61 4.64 -5.29
C GLN A 63 7.05 5.46 -6.48
N SER A 64 5.94 5.01 -7.07
CA SER A 64 5.21 5.85 -8.03
C SER A 64 4.70 7.12 -7.37
N THR A 65 4.62 8.23 -8.11
CA THR A 65 4.18 9.54 -7.59
C THR A 65 2.84 9.47 -6.87
N ARG A 66 1.87 8.74 -7.44
CA ARG A 66 0.57 8.47 -6.82
C ARG A 66 0.68 7.87 -5.42
N ASN A 67 1.57 6.89 -5.27
CA ASN A 67 1.77 6.24 -3.99
C ASN A 67 2.57 7.11 -3.01
N LEU A 68 3.48 7.96 -3.49
CA LEU A 68 4.13 8.95 -2.64
C LEU A 68 3.12 9.98 -2.11
N LEU A 69 2.17 10.43 -2.92
CA LEU A 69 1.11 11.35 -2.49
C LEU A 69 0.25 10.75 -1.37
N ILE A 70 -0.33 9.56 -1.57
CA ILE A 70 -1.17 8.95 -0.53
C ILE A 70 -0.39 8.63 0.75
N LEU A 71 0.88 8.22 0.64
CA LEU A 71 1.72 8.00 1.83
C LEU A 71 2.02 9.31 2.56
N TYR A 72 2.28 10.40 1.83
CA TYR A 72 2.53 11.72 2.40
C TYR A 72 1.30 12.28 3.13
N GLU A 73 0.08 11.98 2.65
CA GLU A 73 -1.17 12.28 3.35
C GLU A 73 -1.27 11.51 4.67
N GLN A 74 -0.99 10.20 4.64
CA GLN A 74 -1.20 9.34 5.80
C GLN A 74 -0.16 9.52 6.92
N ASN A 75 1.11 9.70 6.55
CA ASN A 75 2.21 10.00 7.46
C ASN A 75 3.47 10.46 6.70
N LYS A 76 3.86 11.72 6.96
CA LYS A 76 5.02 12.40 6.35
C LYS A 76 6.38 11.85 6.81
N GLU A 77 6.43 10.98 7.82
CA GLU A 77 7.65 10.36 8.35
C GLU A 77 7.92 8.96 7.79
N ILE A 78 7.07 8.46 6.89
CA ILE A 78 7.28 7.14 6.26
C ILE A 78 8.52 7.19 5.38
N THR A 79 9.46 6.27 5.63
CA THR A 79 10.68 6.14 4.82
C THR A 79 10.74 4.83 4.02
N HIS A 80 10.21 3.74 4.57
CA HIS A 80 10.35 2.40 3.99
C HIS A 80 9.00 1.64 3.96
N PRO A 81 8.03 2.09 3.15
CA PRO A 81 6.75 1.38 3.02
C PRO A 81 6.98 0.03 2.31
N ARG A 82 6.62 -1.09 2.95
CA ARG A 82 6.67 -2.43 2.32
C ARG A 82 5.48 -3.30 2.75
N THR A 83 5.13 -4.30 1.94
CA THR A 83 4.14 -5.31 2.34
C THR A 83 4.71 -6.20 3.45
N PHE A 84 3.82 -6.91 4.14
CA PHE A 84 4.20 -7.91 5.15
C PHE A 84 5.18 -8.94 4.58
N ASP A 85 4.89 -9.48 3.41
CA ASP A 85 5.71 -10.52 2.78
C ASP A 85 7.10 -9.98 2.41
N LYS A 86 7.19 -8.76 1.88
CA LYS A 86 8.47 -8.10 1.58
C LYS A 86 9.33 -7.86 2.82
N TRP A 87 8.70 -7.59 3.97
CA TRP A 87 9.43 -7.51 5.24
C TRP A 87 9.94 -8.88 5.70
N LYS A 88 9.11 -9.91 5.55
CA LYS A 88 9.48 -11.30 5.88
C LYS A 88 10.61 -11.82 4.99
N GLU A 89 10.57 -11.55 3.68
CA GLU A 89 11.64 -11.82 2.71
C GLU A 89 12.95 -11.13 3.11
N ALA A 90 12.88 -9.90 3.64
CA ALA A 90 14.03 -9.18 4.15
C ALA A 90 14.55 -9.69 5.52
N GLY A 91 14.04 -10.82 6.01
CA GLY A 91 14.41 -11.40 7.31
C GLY A 91 13.91 -10.59 8.52
N ARG A 92 12.93 -9.70 8.31
CA ARG A 92 12.40 -8.82 9.34
C ARG A 92 11.00 -9.24 9.75
N SER A 93 10.69 -9.07 11.03
CA SER A 93 9.35 -9.33 11.58
C SER A 93 8.68 -8.04 12.01
N ILE A 94 7.42 -7.87 11.61
CA ILE A 94 6.58 -6.73 11.95
C ILE A 94 6.08 -6.87 13.40
N ARG A 95 5.95 -5.74 14.12
CA ARG A 95 5.39 -5.76 15.49
C ARG A 95 3.87 -5.89 15.42
N SER A 96 3.28 -6.57 16.40
CA SER A 96 1.84 -6.54 16.59
C SER A 96 1.39 -5.09 16.86
N GLY A 97 0.39 -4.60 16.14
CA GLY A 97 -0.14 -3.25 16.28
C GLY A 97 0.50 -2.17 15.38
N GLU A 98 1.40 -2.53 14.47
CA GLU A 98 1.95 -1.55 13.50
C GLU A 98 0.85 -0.99 12.58
N LYS A 99 0.88 0.33 12.36
CA LYS A 99 -0.09 1.03 11.53
C LYS A 99 0.08 0.64 10.06
N GLY A 100 -0.98 0.11 9.46
CA GLY A 100 -1.07 -0.14 8.03
C GLY A 100 -1.35 1.14 7.25
N TYR A 101 -0.66 1.30 6.12
CA TYR A 101 -0.81 2.41 5.18
C TYR A 101 -1.46 1.91 3.89
N THR A 102 -2.25 2.77 3.26
CA THR A 102 -2.96 2.46 2.02
C THR A 102 -2.05 2.74 0.84
N PHE A 103 -1.99 1.80 -0.09
CA PHE A 103 -1.15 1.87 -1.28
C PHE A 103 -1.93 1.37 -2.50
N LEU A 104 -1.79 2.00 -3.66
CA LEU A 104 -2.46 1.57 -4.88
C LEU A 104 -1.52 0.65 -5.68
N ALA A 105 -1.76 -0.66 -5.54
CA ALA A 105 -1.01 -1.71 -6.23
C ALA A 105 -1.66 -2.05 -7.57
N ASP A 106 -0.82 -2.35 -8.56
CA ASP A 106 -1.28 -2.75 -9.89
C ASP A 106 -1.98 -4.11 -9.84
N GLN A 107 -3.14 -4.19 -10.47
CA GLN A 107 -3.94 -5.41 -10.59
C GLN A 107 -4.25 -5.66 -12.06
N GLU A 108 -3.91 -6.86 -12.52
CA GLU A 108 -4.39 -7.38 -13.80
C GLU A 108 -5.67 -8.19 -13.57
N TYR A 109 -6.63 -8.07 -14.47
CA TYR A 109 -7.86 -8.84 -14.45
C TYR A 109 -8.27 -9.26 -15.85
N ALA A 110 -8.87 -10.44 -15.98
CA ALA A 110 -9.46 -10.87 -17.24
C ALA A 110 -10.79 -10.15 -17.46
N LYS A 111 -10.96 -9.54 -18.63
CA LYS A 111 -12.23 -8.98 -19.09
C LYS A 111 -13.11 -10.09 -19.69
N GLU A 112 -14.39 -9.81 -19.85
CA GLU A 112 -15.37 -10.76 -20.42
C GLU A 112 -15.04 -11.19 -21.86
N ASP A 113 -14.33 -10.34 -22.60
CA ASP A 113 -13.85 -10.61 -23.97
C ASP A 113 -12.57 -11.50 -24.00
N GLY A 114 -12.08 -11.95 -22.85
CA GLY A 114 -10.86 -12.75 -22.72
C GLY A 114 -9.56 -11.95 -22.76
N SER A 115 -9.61 -10.63 -22.93
CA SER A 115 -8.44 -9.76 -22.86
C SER A 115 -8.03 -9.44 -21.42
N ILE A 116 -6.76 -9.10 -21.19
CA ILE A 116 -6.27 -8.65 -19.88
C ILE A 116 -6.48 -7.15 -19.78
N GLY A 117 -7.20 -6.73 -18.74
CA GLY A 117 -7.28 -5.34 -18.28
C GLY A 117 -6.31 -5.06 -17.15
N ASN A 118 -5.83 -3.83 -17.08
CA ASN A 118 -5.00 -3.33 -15.98
C ASN A 118 -5.83 -2.36 -15.14
N GLY A 119 -5.68 -2.44 -13.83
CA GLY A 119 -6.34 -1.57 -12.87
C GLY A 119 -5.51 -1.44 -11.60
N TYR A 120 -6.11 -0.80 -10.60
CA TYR A 120 -5.45 -0.60 -9.31
C TYR A 120 -6.33 -1.12 -8.18
N ARG A 121 -5.68 -1.70 -7.18
CA ARG A 121 -6.32 -2.15 -5.94
C ARG A 121 -5.64 -1.52 -4.73
N PRO A 122 -6.42 -0.98 -3.77
CA PRO A 122 -5.88 -0.62 -2.47
C PRO A 122 -5.29 -1.86 -1.77
N GLN A 123 -4.07 -1.73 -1.27
CA GLN A 123 -3.37 -2.76 -0.50
C GLN A 123 -2.70 -2.12 0.71
N ARG A 124 -2.61 -2.87 1.82
CA ARG A 124 -2.00 -2.39 3.06
C ARG A 124 -0.50 -2.67 3.10
N PHE A 125 0.26 -1.63 3.46
CA PHE A 125 1.71 -1.64 3.62
C PHE A 125 2.09 -1.20 5.04
N LEU A 126 3.32 -1.47 5.44
CA LEU A 126 3.84 -1.19 6.78
C LEU A 126 5.16 -0.45 6.65
N ALA A 127 5.32 0.61 7.45
CA ALA A 127 6.50 1.48 7.39
C ALA A 127 7.70 0.95 8.19
N SER A 128 7.50 0.01 9.14
CA SER A 128 8.56 -0.45 10.04
C SER A 128 8.52 -1.96 10.30
N ALA A 129 9.69 -2.57 10.46
CA ALA A 129 9.87 -3.96 10.87
C ALA A 129 11.18 -4.17 11.65
N ARG A 130 11.19 -5.07 12.65
CA ARG A 130 12.41 -5.42 13.41
C ARG A 130 13.30 -6.36 12.62
N SER A 131 14.62 -6.19 12.69
CA SER A 131 15.56 -7.26 12.36
C SER A 131 15.39 -8.40 13.37
N ARG A 132 15.31 -9.65 12.88
CA ARG A 132 15.63 -10.78 13.76
C ARG A 132 17.11 -10.63 14.11
N LYS A 133 17.45 -10.34 15.36
CA LYS A 133 18.77 -10.71 15.85
C LYS A 133 18.79 -12.24 15.81
N SER A 134 19.41 -12.83 14.80
CA SER A 134 19.87 -14.21 14.90
C SER A 134 20.73 -14.27 16.15
N GLY A 135 20.26 -14.99 17.17
CA GLY A 135 21.01 -15.19 18.39
C GLY A 135 22.30 -15.90 18.05
N CYS A 136 23.41 -15.17 17.96
CA CYS A 136 24.66 -15.67 18.49
C CYS A 136 24.51 -15.61 20.01
N SER A 137 24.24 -16.76 20.63
CA SER A 137 24.63 -16.92 22.03
C SER A 137 26.16 -17.05 22.08
N PRO A 138 26.82 -16.49 23.10
CA PRO A 138 28.26 -16.66 23.32
C PRO A 138 28.62 -18.13 23.60
#